data_AF-A0A4Q3IHC1-F1
#
_entry.id   AF-A0A4Q3IHC1-F1
#
_cell.length_a   1.000
_cell.length_b   1.000
_cell.length_c   1.000
_cell.angle_alpha   90.00
_cell.angle_beta   90.00
_cell.angle_gamma   90.00
#
_symmetry.space_group_name_H-M   'P 1'
#
loop_
_entity.id
_entity.type
_entity.pdbx_description
1 polymer ?
#
loop_
_entity_poly.entity_id
_entity_poly.type
_entity_poly.pdbx_seq_one_letter_code
_entity_poly.pdbx_strand_id
1 'polypeptide(L)'
;MSRPAPLPRLLAAALLATGLGAGGARAQSTDDAQPTVNAVQITTFMTAAIGQQVQGLVWRGGLELQSPSDTFGGLSGLGFTGPDHRLVMVSDRGNFVSGQLIYDDLDRPLSLVGVRIEPMQNSKGNELPRQYARDAEALAVIVRDGQPSAVRVGFENLTRVADFTLLDGLPHGPAREVNIPKWLSDTRTNETLEAVCIAPANSPVSGSTLLLTEGIIDDDGQHSAYLLGQND
;
A
#
# COMPACT_ATOMS: atom_id res chain seq x y z
N MET A 1 -45.32 19.28 -75.25
CA MET A 1 -44.66 18.23 -74.45
C MET A 1 -43.69 18.91 -73.51
N SER A 2 -43.85 18.64 -72.22
CA SER A 2 -43.49 19.50 -71.09
C SER A 2 -41.98 19.57 -70.84
N ARG A 3 -41.45 20.79 -70.70
CA ARG A 3 -40.10 21.06 -70.16
C ARG A 3 -40.21 21.20 -68.63
N PRO A 4 -39.32 20.58 -67.83
CA PRO A 4 -39.39 20.64 -66.38
C PRO A 4 -39.00 22.02 -65.84
N ALA A 5 -39.74 22.47 -64.83
CA ALA A 5 -39.50 23.70 -64.09
C ALA A 5 -38.24 23.60 -63.20
N PRO A 6 -37.50 24.71 -62.97
CA PRO A 6 -36.34 24.72 -62.10
C PRO A 6 -36.74 24.71 -60.62
N LEU A 7 -36.11 23.84 -59.83
CA LEU A 7 -36.24 23.83 -58.36
C LEU A 7 -35.60 25.09 -57.74
N PRO A 8 -36.19 25.64 -56.67
CA PRO A 8 -35.67 26.81 -55.99
C PRO A 8 -34.43 26.47 -55.15
N ARG A 9 -33.43 27.34 -55.22
CA ARG A 9 -32.27 27.38 -54.31
C ARG A 9 -32.73 27.73 -52.90
N LEU A 10 -32.69 26.78 -51.98
CA LEU A 10 -32.83 27.04 -50.54
C LEU A 10 -31.45 27.38 -49.96
N LEU A 11 -31.28 28.66 -49.62
CA LEU A 11 -30.27 29.13 -48.67
C LEU A 11 -30.57 28.48 -47.31
N ALA A 12 -29.73 27.55 -46.85
CA ALA A 12 -29.73 27.13 -45.46
C ALA A 12 -28.72 27.98 -44.70
N ALA A 13 -29.23 28.88 -43.86
CA ALA A 13 -28.44 29.69 -42.94
C ALA A 13 -27.86 28.79 -41.84
N ALA A 14 -26.54 28.87 -41.66
CA ALA A 14 -25.83 28.27 -40.54
C ALA A 14 -26.17 29.06 -39.25
N LEU A 15 -26.84 28.41 -38.29
CA LEU A 15 -26.84 28.84 -36.90
C LEU A 15 -25.75 28.08 -36.15
N LEU A 16 -24.64 28.77 -35.90
CA LEU A 16 -23.61 28.35 -34.95
C LEU A 16 -24.15 28.60 -33.53
N ALA A 17 -24.61 27.55 -32.86
CA ALA A 17 -24.94 27.63 -31.43
C ALA A 17 -23.66 27.45 -30.62
N THR A 18 -23.03 28.56 -30.24
CA THR A 18 -21.93 28.57 -29.25
C THR A 18 -22.51 28.35 -27.86
N GLY A 19 -22.63 27.09 -27.45
CA GLY A 19 -22.87 26.73 -26.05
C GLY A 19 -21.59 26.93 -25.24
N LEU A 20 -21.53 28.00 -24.44
CA LEU A 20 -20.59 28.10 -23.33
C LEU A 20 -20.98 27.04 -22.30
N GLY A 21 -20.46 25.83 -22.46
CA GLY A 21 -20.43 24.85 -21.39
C GLY A 21 -19.45 25.34 -20.33
N ALA A 22 -19.98 25.83 -19.22
CA ALA A 22 -19.22 26.04 -17.99
C ALA A 22 -18.61 24.70 -17.59
N GLY A 23 -17.36 24.46 -18.00
CA GLY A 23 -16.54 23.40 -17.49
C GLY A 23 -16.37 23.66 -16.00
N GLY A 24 -17.12 22.93 -15.19
CA GLY A 24 -16.85 22.82 -13.77
C GLY A 24 -15.46 22.21 -13.64
N ALA A 25 -14.45 23.07 -13.50
CA ALA A 25 -13.17 22.68 -12.98
C ALA A 25 -13.47 22.06 -11.61
N ARG A 26 -13.41 20.73 -11.51
CA ARG A 26 -13.21 20.09 -10.22
C ARG A 26 -11.90 20.64 -9.73
N ALA A 27 -11.97 21.55 -8.76
CA ALA A 27 -10.83 21.89 -7.94
C ALA A 27 -10.34 20.57 -7.35
N GLN A 28 -9.23 20.05 -7.89
CA GLN A 28 -8.40 19.12 -7.13
C GLN A 28 -7.90 19.96 -5.95
N SER A 29 -8.45 19.69 -4.77
CA SER A 29 -7.89 20.19 -3.53
C SER A 29 -6.54 19.52 -3.36
N THR A 30 -5.50 20.12 -3.93
CA THR A 30 -4.12 19.90 -3.51
C THR A 30 -3.94 20.65 -2.19
N ASP A 31 -4.60 20.16 -1.14
CA ASP A 31 -4.16 20.49 0.19
C ASP A 31 -2.92 19.61 0.43
N ASP A 32 -1.79 20.09 -0.09
CA ASP A 32 -0.45 19.48 0.00
C ASP A 32 0.11 19.59 1.43
N ALA A 33 -0.78 19.78 2.41
CA ALA A 33 -0.47 19.81 3.81
C ALA A 33 -0.19 18.38 4.25
N GLN A 34 1.10 18.07 4.41
CA GLN A 34 1.53 16.82 5.02
C GLN A 34 0.84 16.65 6.38
N PRO A 35 0.18 15.51 6.64
CA PRO A 35 -0.49 15.29 7.91
C PRO A 35 0.53 15.40 9.04
N THR A 36 0.14 16.13 10.09
CA THR A 36 0.95 16.17 11.31
C THR A 36 0.89 14.82 12.00
N VAL A 37 2.06 14.22 12.25
CA VAL A 37 2.19 13.00 13.05
C VAL A 37 3.06 13.33 14.26
N ASN A 38 2.46 13.25 15.45
CA ASN A 38 3.15 13.35 16.71
C ASN A 38 3.70 11.98 17.09
N ALA A 39 4.90 11.96 17.67
CA ALA A 39 5.56 10.75 18.13
C ALA A 39 5.92 10.86 19.61
N VAL A 40 5.62 9.81 20.37
CA VAL A 40 6.06 9.65 21.76
C VAL A 40 6.89 8.38 21.86
N GLN A 41 8.10 8.47 22.39
CA GLN A 41 8.97 7.31 22.56
C GLN A 41 8.42 6.35 23.62
N ILE A 42 8.37 5.07 23.27
CA ILE A 42 8.09 3.95 24.17
C ILE A 42 9.44 3.37 24.61
N THR A 43 9.74 3.51 25.90
CA THR A 43 11.05 3.13 26.46
C THR A 43 11.09 1.70 27.03
N THR A 44 9.94 1.05 27.15
CA THR A 44 9.82 -0.31 27.68
C THR A 44 8.81 -1.10 26.86
N PHE A 45 9.12 -2.37 26.58
CA PHE A 45 8.17 -3.31 25.99
C PHE A 45 8.05 -4.52 26.91
N MET A 46 6.83 -4.80 27.38
CA MET A 46 6.61 -5.71 28.52
C MET A 46 7.45 -5.28 29.74
N THR A 47 8.40 -6.11 30.16
CA THR A 47 9.34 -5.82 31.26
C THR A 47 10.73 -5.42 30.77
N ALA A 48 10.98 -5.41 29.45
CA ALA A 48 12.30 -5.13 28.90
C ALA A 48 12.50 -3.63 28.67
N ALA A 49 13.58 -3.10 29.23
CA ALA A 49 14.10 -1.78 28.89
C ALA A 49 14.87 -1.82 27.55
N ILE A 50 15.15 -0.65 26.98
CA ILE A 50 15.97 -0.53 25.77
C ILE A 50 17.32 -1.26 25.96
N GLY A 51 17.68 -2.10 24.99
CA GLY A 51 18.89 -2.92 24.98
C GLY A 51 18.74 -4.28 25.67
N GLN A 52 17.61 -4.55 26.34
CA GLN A 52 17.36 -5.86 26.96
C GLN A 52 16.68 -6.81 25.97
N GLN A 53 16.84 -8.11 26.23
CA GLN A 53 16.16 -9.15 25.46
C GLN A 53 14.70 -9.31 25.91
N VAL A 54 13.82 -9.50 24.93
CA VAL A 54 12.41 -9.84 25.11
C VAL A 54 11.98 -10.73 23.94
N GLN A 55 11.40 -11.89 24.26
CA GLN A 55 10.93 -12.85 23.25
C GLN A 55 11.96 -13.20 22.15
N GLY A 56 13.24 -13.36 22.53
CA GLY A 56 14.30 -13.71 21.58
C GLY A 56 14.84 -12.55 20.73
N LEU A 57 14.34 -11.33 20.91
CA LEU A 57 14.80 -10.11 20.24
C LEU A 57 15.38 -9.11 21.25
N VAL A 58 16.18 -8.16 20.78
CA VAL A 58 16.63 -7.02 21.60
C VAL A 58 15.68 -5.86 21.40
N TRP A 59 15.10 -5.33 22.48
CA TRP A 59 14.23 -4.16 22.41
C TRP A 59 15.04 -2.89 22.09
N ARG A 60 14.77 -2.25 20.96
CA ARG A 60 15.48 -1.04 20.50
C ARG A 60 14.75 0.28 20.83
N GLY A 61 13.57 0.19 21.43
CA GLY A 61 12.65 1.31 21.60
C GLY A 61 11.49 1.23 20.61
N GLY A 62 10.44 2.02 20.89
CA GLY A 62 9.25 2.09 20.05
C GLY A 62 8.69 3.50 19.97
N LEU A 63 7.70 3.71 19.12
CA LEU A 63 7.00 4.97 18.97
C LEU A 63 5.50 4.74 19.09
N GLU A 64 4.84 5.56 19.90
CA GLU A 64 3.41 5.81 19.77
C GLU A 64 3.22 6.96 18.79
N LEU A 65 2.52 6.71 17.69
CA LEU A 65 2.27 7.69 16.64
C LEU A 65 0.81 8.15 16.66
N GLN A 66 0.59 9.46 16.65
CA GLN A 66 -0.75 10.05 16.67
C GLN A 66 -0.90 11.12 15.59
N SER A 67 -2.02 11.11 14.88
CA SER A 67 -2.36 12.15 13.90
C SER A 67 -3.83 12.50 14.01
N PRO A 68 -4.23 13.78 13.83
CA PRO A 68 -5.63 14.17 13.71
C PRO A 68 -6.23 13.79 12.34
N SER A 69 -5.44 13.25 11.40
CA SER A 69 -5.92 12.82 10.10
C SER A 69 -6.70 11.51 10.20
N ASP A 70 -7.95 11.50 9.73
CA ASP A 70 -8.81 10.30 9.74
C ASP A 70 -8.25 9.15 8.88
N THR A 71 -7.37 9.45 7.92
CA THR A 71 -6.72 8.46 7.05
C THR A 71 -5.46 7.85 7.67
N PHE A 72 -5.03 8.32 8.85
CA PHE A 72 -3.90 7.77 9.60
C PHE A 72 -4.35 6.76 10.67
N GLY A 73 -3.58 5.68 10.85
CA GLY A 73 -3.81 4.64 11.85
C GLY A 73 -4.06 3.26 11.25
N GLY A 74 -4.31 2.27 12.09
CA GLY A 74 -4.48 0.87 11.66
C GLY A 74 -3.25 0.36 10.91
N LEU A 75 -2.04 0.72 11.38
CA LEU A 75 -0.79 0.39 10.71
C LEU A 75 -0.40 -1.05 11.04
N SER A 76 -0.10 -1.86 10.03
CA SER A 76 0.12 -3.30 10.22
C SER A 76 1.50 -3.76 9.74
N GLY A 77 1.91 -3.38 8.52
CA GLY A 77 3.21 -3.77 7.94
C GLY A 77 4.08 -2.56 7.59
N LEU A 78 5.41 -2.73 7.59
CA LEU A 78 6.36 -1.68 7.20
C LEU A 78 7.59 -2.20 6.48
N GLY A 79 8.23 -1.35 5.68
CA GLY A 79 9.49 -1.67 5.01
C GLY A 79 10.26 -0.42 4.59
N PHE A 80 11.60 -0.49 4.66
CA PHE A 80 12.47 0.60 4.23
C PHE A 80 12.60 0.62 2.70
N THR A 81 12.21 1.73 2.09
CA THR A 81 12.11 1.88 0.63
C THR A 81 13.13 2.86 0.05
N GLY A 82 14.02 3.41 0.89
CA GLY A 82 15.06 4.31 0.43
C GLY A 82 16.15 4.55 1.46
N PRO A 83 17.15 5.39 1.11
CA PRO A 83 18.19 5.82 2.04
C PRO A 83 17.60 6.63 3.20
N ASP A 84 18.45 6.94 4.19
CA ASP A 84 18.13 7.82 5.32
C ASP A 84 16.89 7.37 6.11
N HIS A 85 16.63 6.06 6.15
CA HIS A 85 15.49 5.46 6.85
C HIS A 85 14.12 5.88 6.33
N ARG A 86 14.03 6.18 5.03
CA ARG A 86 12.74 6.29 4.35
C ARG A 86 12.04 4.93 4.32
N LEU A 87 10.77 4.95 4.68
CA LEU A 87 9.95 3.75 4.80
C LEU A 87 8.54 3.98 4.29
N VAL A 88 7.88 2.86 4.03
CA VAL A 88 6.45 2.77 3.73
C VAL A 88 5.82 1.83 4.74
N MET A 89 4.64 2.20 5.22
CA MET A 89 3.75 1.35 5.99
C MET A 89 2.46 1.10 5.21
N VAL A 90 1.80 -0.01 5.52
CA VAL A 90 0.43 -0.31 5.07
C VAL A 90 -0.54 -0.19 6.22
N SER A 91 -1.77 0.15 5.88
CA SER A 91 -2.86 0.30 6.83
C SER A 91 -4.05 -0.58 6.46
N ASP A 92 -4.70 -1.17 7.47
CA ASP A 92 -5.98 -1.86 7.39
C ASP A 92 -7.10 -0.97 6.75
N ARG A 93 -6.92 0.35 6.78
CA ARG A 93 -7.81 1.34 6.18
C ARG A 93 -7.59 1.55 4.68
N GLY A 94 -6.65 0.82 4.08
CA GLY A 94 -6.38 0.83 2.65
C GLY A 94 -5.51 1.99 2.19
N ASN A 95 -4.61 2.45 3.05
CA ASN A 95 -3.66 3.53 2.75
C ASN A 95 -2.21 3.04 2.84
N PHE A 96 -1.36 3.60 1.99
CA PHE A 96 0.07 3.67 2.26
C PHE A 96 0.36 4.86 3.17
N VAL A 97 1.23 4.67 4.15
CA VAL A 97 1.76 5.75 4.99
C VAL A 97 3.28 5.76 4.84
N SER A 98 3.80 6.74 4.11
CA SER A 98 5.23 6.89 3.84
C SER A 98 5.84 7.97 4.73
N GLY A 99 7.11 7.86 5.07
CA GLY A 99 7.81 8.87 5.86
C GLY A 99 9.28 8.53 6.06
N GLN A 100 9.94 9.29 6.92
CA GLN A 100 11.32 9.08 7.33
C GLN A 100 11.38 8.82 8.83
N LEU A 101 11.94 7.68 9.23
CA LEU A 101 12.16 7.36 10.64
C LEU A 101 13.44 8.03 11.13
N ILE A 102 13.32 8.90 12.13
CA ILE A 102 14.44 9.58 12.76
C ILE A 102 14.83 8.83 14.02
N TYR A 103 16.14 8.73 14.26
CA TYR A 103 16.71 8.17 15.47
C TYR A 103 17.31 9.28 16.34
N ASP A 104 17.33 9.06 17.66
CA ASP A 104 18.06 9.93 18.58
C ASP A 104 19.57 9.61 18.60
N ASP A 105 20.35 10.39 19.36
CA ASP A 105 21.80 10.25 19.49
C ASP A 105 22.24 8.90 20.10
N LEU A 106 21.29 8.08 20.57
CA LEU A 106 21.52 6.76 21.16
C LEU A 106 20.99 5.63 20.26
N ASP A 107 20.76 5.91 18.97
CA ASP A 107 20.23 4.98 17.95
C ASP A 107 18.88 4.35 18.32
N ARG A 108 17.98 5.14 18.92
CA ARG A 108 16.60 4.73 19.24
C ARG A 108 15.59 5.47 18.36
N PRO A 109 14.49 4.84 17.95
CA PRO A 109 13.42 5.54 17.23
C PRO A 109 12.97 6.79 17.99
N LEU A 110 12.92 7.95 17.31
CA LEU A 110 12.59 9.24 17.91
C LEU A 110 11.32 9.84 17.31
N SER A 111 11.19 9.87 15.99
CA SER A 111 10.03 10.44 15.30
C SER A 111 9.85 9.91 13.89
N LEU A 112 8.67 10.14 13.31
CA LEU A 112 8.38 9.91 11.90
C LEU A 112 8.08 11.26 11.25
N VAL A 113 8.89 11.67 10.28
CA VAL A 113 8.78 12.99 9.64
C VAL A 113 8.47 12.88 8.15
N GLY A 114 8.00 13.98 7.55
CA GLY A 114 7.72 14.05 6.12
C GLY A 114 6.61 13.10 5.67
N VAL A 115 5.62 12.89 6.55
CA VAL A 115 4.60 11.85 6.36
C VAL A 115 3.72 12.17 5.16
N ARG A 116 3.46 11.15 4.34
CA ARG A 116 2.47 11.16 3.24
C ARG A 116 1.52 10.00 3.43
N ILE A 117 0.24 10.25 3.21
CA ILE A 117 -0.80 9.23 3.26
C ILE A 117 -1.46 9.18 1.89
N GLU A 118 -1.42 8.02 1.23
CA GLU A 118 -1.96 7.84 -0.12
C GLU A 118 -2.86 6.61 -0.15
N PRO A 119 -4.07 6.71 -0.73
CA PRO A 119 -4.96 5.57 -0.83
C PRO A 119 -4.38 4.54 -1.80
N MET A 120 -4.46 3.26 -1.43
CA MET A 120 -4.08 2.17 -2.32
C MET A 120 -5.05 2.08 -3.49
N GLN A 121 -4.51 1.76 -4.67
CA GLN A 121 -5.29 1.60 -5.89
C GLN A 121 -5.49 0.13 -6.23
N ASN A 122 -6.67 -0.25 -6.70
CA ASN A 122 -6.89 -1.54 -7.33
C ASN A 122 -6.20 -1.62 -8.70
N SER A 123 -6.28 -2.78 -9.36
CA SER A 123 -5.70 -3.03 -10.69
C SER A 123 -6.26 -2.14 -11.82
N LYS A 124 -7.36 -1.42 -11.57
CA LYS A 124 -7.93 -0.43 -12.50
C LYS A 124 -7.52 1.01 -12.17
N GLY A 125 -6.68 1.23 -11.16
CA GLY A 125 -6.22 2.55 -10.73
C GLY A 125 -7.21 3.32 -9.85
N ASN A 126 -8.30 2.68 -9.41
CA ASN A 126 -9.26 3.34 -8.50
C ASN A 126 -8.91 2.99 -7.05
N GLU A 127 -9.22 3.91 -6.12
CA GLU A 127 -9.12 3.62 -4.70
C GLU A 127 -9.90 2.36 -4.31
N LEU A 128 -9.41 1.67 -3.27
CA LEU A 128 -10.09 0.49 -2.75
C LEU A 128 -11.48 0.87 -2.18
N PRO A 129 -12.58 0.24 -2.65
CA PRO A 129 -13.92 0.82 -2.51
C PRO A 129 -14.57 0.61 -1.13
N ARG A 130 -14.16 -0.42 -0.37
CA ARG A 130 -14.81 -0.82 0.90
C ARG A 130 -13.81 -1.48 1.85
N GLN A 131 -14.08 -1.47 3.15
CA GLN A 131 -13.20 -2.05 4.19
C GLN A 131 -12.73 -3.47 3.85
N TYR A 132 -13.67 -4.32 3.44
CA TYR A 132 -13.37 -5.70 3.03
C TYR A 132 -12.28 -5.85 1.95
N ALA A 133 -12.01 -4.81 1.15
CA ALA A 133 -10.94 -4.83 0.15
C ALA A 133 -9.66 -4.10 0.59
N ARG A 134 -9.70 -3.36 1.69
CA ARG A 134 -8.69 -2.40 2.17
C ARG A 134 -7.69 -2.98 3.16
N ASP A 135 -8.14 -3.96 3.94
CA ASP A 135 -7.39 -4.67 4.99
C ASP A 135 -6.02 -5.13 4.52
N ALA A 136 -4.98 -4.32 4.74
CA ALA A 136 -3.62 -4.61 4.34
C ALA A 136 -2.79 -4.86 5.61
N GLU A 137 -2.40 -6.12 5.82
CA GLU A 137 -1.77 -6.53 7.07
C GLU A 137 -0.26 -6.75 6.92
N ALA A 138 0.20 -7.06 5.71
CA ALA A 138 1.59 -7.44 5.47
C ALA A 138 2.23 -6.60 4.36
N LEU A 139 3.52 -6.29 4.52
CA LEU A 139 4.34 -5.65 3.49
C LEU A 139 5.75 -6.23 3.43
N ALA A 140 6.24 -6.49 2.22
CA ALA A 140 7.64 -6.77 1.93
C ALA A 140 8.17 -5.84 0.83
N VAL A 141 9.45 -5.45 0.91
CA VAL A 141 10.10 -4.62 -0.11
C VAL A 141 10.73 -5.51 -1.17
N ILE A 142 10.36 -5.31 -2.43
CA ILE A 142 10.94 -5.99 -3.58
C ILE A 142 12.19 -5.22 -4.02
N VAL A 143 13.35 -5.85 -3.88
CA VAL A 143 14.64 -5.28 -4.29
C VAL A 143 15.06 -5.85 -5.64
N ARG A 144 15.38 -4.97 -6.59
CA ARG A 144 15.94 -5.30 -7.90
C ARG A 144 17.21 -4.50 -8.11
N ASP A 145 18.28 -5.15 -8.57
CA ASP A 145 19.58 -4.52 -8.79
C ASP A 145 20.12 -3.77 -7.56
N GLY A 146 19.84 -4.30 -6.36
CA GLY A 146 20.25 -3.71 -5.09
C GLY A 146 19.44 -2.49 -4.64
N GLN A 147 18.35 -2.15 -5.35
CA GLN A 147 17.49 -1.01 -5.03
C GLN A 147 16.03 -1.44 -4.78
N PRO A 148 15.32 -0.83 -3.82
CA PRO A 148 13.88 -0.96 -3.70
C PRO A 148 13.19 -0.57 -5.02
N SER A 149 12.35 -1.47 -5.53
CA SER A 149 11.68 -1.31 -6.85
C SER A 149 10.16 -1.36 -6.77
N ALA A 150 9.64 -2.07 -5.77
CA ALA A 150 8.22 -2.22 -5.51
C ALA A 150 8.03 -2.64 -4.04
N VAL A 151 6.78 -2.60 -3.56
CA VAL A 151 6.36 -3.27 -2.33
C VAL A 151 5.33 -4.34 -2.67
N ARG A 152 5.43 -5.49 -2.00
CA ARG A 152 4.44 -6.58 -2.05
C ARG A 152 3.59 -6.52 -0.81
N VAL A 153 2.28 -6.43 -0.98
CA VAL A 153 1.31 -6.23 0.10
C VAL A 153 0.38 -7.43 0.18
N GLY A 154 0.23 -7.99 1.38
CA GLY A 154 -0.78 -9.00 1.71
C GLY A 154 -2.02 -8.33 2.28
N PHE A 155 -3.18 -8.78 1.82
CA PHE A 155 -4.47 -8.28 2.27
C PHE A 155 -5.31 -9.39 2.86
N GLU A 156 -6.05 -9.06 3.90
CA GLU A 156 -7.07 -9.92 4.50
C GLU A 156 -8.45 -9.63 3.94
N ASN A 157 -9.46 -10.34 4.45
CA ASN A 157 -10.86 -10.25 4.10
C ASN A 157 -11.13 -10.59 2.62
N LEU A 158 -10.73 -9.73 1.69
CA LEU A 158 -10.51 -10.12 0.30
C LEU A 158 -9.08 -10.66 0.17
N THR A 159 -8.83 -11.87 0.67
CA THR A 159 -7.49 -12.47 0.73
C THR A 159 -6.80 -12.47 -0.62
N ARG A 160 -5.74 -11.67 -0.74
CA ARG A 160 -4.98 -11.49 -1.98
C ARG A 160 -3.60 -10.90 -1.68
N VAL A 161 -2.71 -11.00 -2.65
CA VAL A 161 -1.40 -10.35 -2.62
C VAL A 161 -1.28 -9.47 -3.86
N ALA A 162 -0.69 -8.29 -3.72
CA ALA A 162 -0.44 -7.39 -4.84
C ALA A 162 0.85 -6.61 -4.69
N ASP A 163 1.47 -6.30 -5.81
CA ASP A 163 2.65 -5.44 -5.91
C ASP A 163 2.26 -4.01 -6.28
N PHE A 164 3.01 -3.06 -5.74
CA PHE A 164 2.92 -1.64 -6.07
C PHE A 164 4.31 -1.13 -6.40
N THR A 165 4.48 -0.56 -7.59
CA THR A 165 5.77 -0.01 -8.04
C THR A 165 6.20 1.12 -7.12
N LEU A 166 7.50 1.22 -6.83
CA LEU A 166 8.06 2.39 -6.17
C LEU A 166 8.55 3.41 -7.19
N LEU A 167 8.15 4.68 -7.01
CA LEU A 167 8.72 5.84 -7.68
C LEU A 167 9.33 6.74 -6.61
N ASP A 168 10.64 6.96 -6.67
CA ASP A 168 11.39 7.74 -5.67
C ASP A 168 11.19 7.27 -4.21
N GLY A 169 11.00 5.95 -4.03
CA GLY A 169 10.78 5.31 -2.74
C GLY A 169 9.33 5.37 -2.23
N LEU A 170 8.39 5.91 -3.02
CA LEU A 170 6.96 5.99 -2.70
C LEU A 170 6.15 5.00 -3.57
N PRO A 171 5.14 4.31 -3.01
CA PRO A 171 4.26 3.45 -3.79
C PRO A 171 3.49 4.28 -4.83
N HIS A 172 3.40 3.76 -6.05
CA HIS A 172 2.82 4.50 -7.17
C HIS A 172 2.03 3.59 -8.11
N GLY A 173 0.85 4.07 -8.50
CA GLY A 173 0.02 3.48 -9.53
C GLY A 173 -0.82 2.27 -9.08
N PRO A 174 -1.45 1.57 -10.04
CA PRO A 174 -2.39 0.50 -9.78
C PRO A 174 -1.71 -0.76 -9.23
N ALA A 175 -2.41 -1.47 -8.36
CA ALA A 175 -2.01 -2.79 -7.90
C ALA A 175 -1.76 -3.77 -9.05
N ARG A 176 -0.64 -4.49 -9.00
CA ARG A 176 -0.37 -5.67 -9.82
C ARG A 176 -0.61 -6.93 -9.00
N GLU A 177 -1.66 -7.67 -9.33
CA GLU A 177 -2.03 -8.89 -8.59
C GLU A 177 -0.92 -9.95 -8.67
N VAL A 178 -0.67 -10.60 -7.53
CA VAL A 178 0.23 -11.74 -7.39
C VAL A 178 -0.63 -12.98 -7.23
N ASN A 179 -0.36 -13.99 -8.06
CA ASN A 179 -1.10 -15.26 -7.99
C ASN A 179 -0.75 -15.99 -6.68
N ILE A 180 -1.76 -16.28 -5.90
CA ILE A 180 -1.67 -17.12 -4.70
C ILE A 180 -2.54 -18.38 -4.89
N PRO A 181 -2.30 -19.45 -4.13
CA PRO A 181 -3.11 -20.65 -4.23
C PRO A 181 -4.61 -20.37 -4.05
N LYS A 182 -5.43 -21.14 -4.77
CA LYS A 182 -6.89 -21.00 -4.69
C LYS A 182 -7.42 -21.21 -3.28
N TRP A 183 -6.88 -22.18 -2.54
CA TRP A 183 -7.28 -22.43 -1.16
C TRP A 183 -7.11 -21.20 -0.26
N LEU A 184 -6.07 -20.39 -0.49
CA LEU A 184 -5.79 -19.19 0.31
C LEU A 184 -6.66 -18.01 -0.12
N SER A 185 -6.77 -17.76 -1.44
CA SER A 185 -7.62 -16.69 -1.99
C SER A 185 -9.12 -16.90 -1.81
N ASP A 186 -9.55 -18.12 -1.52
CA ASP A 186 -10.94 -18.46 -1.21
C ASP A 186 -11.29 -18.28 0.28
N THR A 187 -10.31 -18.29 1.21
CA THR A 187 -10.58 -18.25 2.68
C THR A 187 -11.31 -16.98 3.10
N ARG A 188 -10.80 -15.81 2.69
CA ARG A 188 -11.54 -14.54 2.73
C ARG A 188 -12.09 -14.14 4.11
N THR A 189 -11.28 -14.30 5.15
CA THR A 189 -11.57 -13.88 6.54
C THR A 189 -10.57 -12.81 7.01
N ASN A 190 -10.80 -12.25 8.19
CA ASN A 190 -9.93 -11.28 8.89
C ASN A 190 -8.86 -11.96 9.77
N GLU A 191 -8.45 -13.17 9.37
CA GLU A 191 -7.44 -14.00 10.04
C GLU A 191 -6.72 -14.84 8.96
N THR A 192 -6.39 -14.24 7.83
CA THR A 192 -5.80 -14.93 6.67
C THR A 192 -4.32 -14.65 6.45
N LEU A 193 -3.88 -13.42 6.19
CA LEU A 193 -2.52 -13.14 5.75
C LEU A 193 -1.88 -12.16 6.73
N GLU A 194 -0.92 -12.65 7.50
CA GLU A 194 -0.25 -11.84 8.54
C GLU A 194 1.11 -11.31 8.12
N ALA A 195 1.83 -12.12 7.35
CA ALA A 195 3.17 -11.76 6.94
C ALA A 195 3.47 -12.23 5.52
N VAL A 196 4.18 -11.36 4.84
CA VAL A 196 4.76 -11.60 3.53
C VAL A 196 6.25 -11.35 3.68
N CYS A 197 7.06 -12.30 3.24
CA CYS A 197 8.51 -12.18 3.28
C CYS A 197 9.08 -12.55 1.91
N ILE A 198 10.14 -11.88 1.50
CA ILE A 198 10.86 -12.19 0.25
C ILE A 198 12.22 -12.75 0.63
N ALA A 199 12.54 -13.93 0.09
CA ALA A 199 13.80 -14.60 0.37
C ALA A 199 14.99 -13.76 -0.14
N PRO A 200 16.06 -13.63 0.66
CA PRO A 200 17.20 -12.77 0.33
C PRO A 200 18.03 -13.33 -0.84
N ALA A 201 18.81 -12.46 -1.48
CA ALA A 201 19.60 -12.78 -2.67
C ALA A 201 20.60 -13.94 -2.48
N ASN A 202 21.06 -14.17 -1.25
CA ASN A 202 22.00 -15.25 -0.91
C ASN A 202 21.29 -16.56 -0.48
N SER A 203 19.96 -16.64 -0.62
CA SER A 203 19.18 -17.84 -0.32
C SER A 203 19.09 -18.79 -1.52
N PRO A 204 19.05 -20.13 -1.32
CA PRO A 204 18.73 -21.10 -2.38
C PRO A 204 17.36 -20.90 -3.03
N VAL A 205 16.48 -20.09 -2.42
CA VAL A 205 15.16 -19.70 -2.95
C VAL A 205 15.08 -18.18 -3.13
N SER A 206 16.20 -17.54 -3.46
CA SER A 206 16.29 -16.09 -3.66
C SER A 206 15.11 -15.53 -4.49
N GLY A 207 14.51 -14.45 -3.98
CA GLY A 207 13.38 -13.78 -4.61
C GLY A 207 12.02 -14.39 -4.28
N SER A 208 11.95 -15.66 -3.88
CA SER A 208 10.69 -16.33 -3.55
C SER A 208 9.94 -15.65 -2.41
N THR A 209 8.63 -15.53 -2.57
CA THR A 209 7.74 -15.05 -1.50
C THR A 209 7.23 -16.17 -0.60
N LEU A 210 7.41 -15.97 0.70
CA LEU A 210 6.76 -16.72 1.76
C LEU A 210 5.54 -15.93 2.26
N LEU A 211 4.40 -16.62 2.35
CA LEU A 211 3.14 -16.14 2.91
C LEU A 211 2.88 -16.89 4.22
N LEU A 212 2.60 -16.17 5.30
CA LEU A 212 2.26 -16.72 6.61
C LEU A 212 0.84 -16.28 6.99
N THR A 213 0.09 -17.18 7.62
CA THR A 213 -1.33 -17.00 7.95
C THR A 213 -1.58 -16.99 9.45
N GLU A 214 -2.66 -16.35 9.92
CA GLU A 214 -3.09 -16.40 11.33
C GLU A 214 -4.07 -17.55 11.55
N GLY A 215 -5.32 -17.39 11.12
CA GLY A 215 -6.43 -18.29 11.48
C GLY A 215 -6.48 -19.58 10.66
N ILE A 216 -5.58 -19.78 9.69
CA ILE A 216 -5.55 -21.02 8.90
C ILE A 216 -4.60 -22.00 9.57
N ILE A 217 -5.15 -22.86 10.42
CA ILE A 217 -4.40 -23.85 11.18
C ILE A 217 -4.38 -25.20 10.43
N ASP A 218 -3.22 -25.81 10.33
CA ASP A 218 -3.04 -27.14 9.73
C ASP A 218 -3.41 -28.28 10.70
N ASP A 219 -3.33 -29.51 10.22
CA ASP A 219 -3.70 -30.70 11.01
C ASP A 219 -2.80 -30.93 12.23
N ASP A 220 -1.60 -30.32 12.25
CA ASP A 220 -0.64 -30.37 13.36
C ASP A 220 -0.81 -29.19 14.35
N GLY A 221 -1.84 -28.37 14.14
CA GLY A 221 -2.12 -27.20 14.99
C GLY A 221 -1.18 -26.02 14.74
N GLN A 222 -0.47 -26.00 13.61
CA GLN A 222 0.43 -24.91 13.24
C GLN A 222 -0.26 -23.93 12.28
N HIS A 223 0.20 -22.68 12.31
CA HIS A 223 -0.18 -21.70 11.30
C HIS A 223 0.28 -22.14 9.91
N SER A 224 -0.66 -22.14 8.95
CA SER A 224 -0.36 -22.49 7.57
C SER A 224 0.56 -21.45 6.93
N ALA A 225 1.38 -21.91 6.01
CA ALA A 225 2.27 -21.07 5.22
C ALA A 225 2.31 -21.53 3.77
N TYR A 226 2.71 -20.64 2.87
CA TYR A 226 2.92 -21.00 1.47
C TYR A 226 4.11 -20.29 0.86
N LEU A 227 4.95 -21.03 0.15
CA LEU A 227 6.08 -20.49 -0.60
C LEU A 227 5.74 -20.50 -2.11
N LEU A 228 5.73 -19.33 -2.75
CA LEU A 228 5.38 -19.21 -4.18
C LEU A 228 6.43 -19.80 -5.14
N GLY A 229 7.68 -20.02 -4.68
CA GLY A 229 8.78 -20.57 -5.49
C GLY A 229 9.58 -19.50 -6.23
N GLN A 230 10.60 -19.89 -7.01
CA GLN A 230 11.54 -18.94 -7.64
C GLN A 230 10.93 -18.24 -8.87
N ASN A 231 11.17 -16.92 -9.00
CA ASN A 231 10.81 -16.00 -10.11
C ASN A 231 9.39 -15.40 -10.10
N ASP A 232 8.88 -15.06 -8.91
CA ASP A 232 7.63 -14.33 -8.69
C ASP A 232 7.74 -12.79 -8.75
#